data_AF-A0A368GCX1-F1
#
_entry.id   AF-A0A368GCX1-F1
#
_cell.length_a   1.000
_cell.length_b   1.000
_cell.length_c   1.000
_cell.angle_alpha   90.00
_cell.angle_beta   90.00
_cell.angle_gamma   90.00
#
_symmetry.space_group_name_H-M   'P 1'
#
loop_
_entity.id
_entity.type
_entity.pdbx_description
1 polymer ?
#
loop_
_entity_poly.entity_id
_entity_poly.type
_entity_poly.pdbx_seq_one_letter_code
_entity_poly.pdbx_strand_id
1 'polypeptide(L)'
;MPWYLSDFLDFFGGRLSQSLAATIFLFFANITSIITFGAVMERILHHQMAAMEAILSGGISGMIFALFSGQPLNILSATGPTLVFENILFEFCMYDRVCSFEEGILHSVLGNGWEFLPFRCWVGIWIAVFLVVLTATDMSALVGLISR
;
A
#
# COMPACT_ATOMS: atom_id res chain seq x y z
N MET A 1 -24.98 6.52 -11.51
CA MET A 1 -24.62 6.45 -10.08
C MET A 1 -25.76 7.01 -9.22
N PRO A 2 -26.75 6.19 -8.82
CA PRO A 2 -27.88 6.68 -8.02
C PRO A 2 -27.57 6.76 -6.51
N TRP A 3 -26.63 5.97 -6.00
CA TRP A 3 -26.39 5.80 -4.55
C TRP A 3 -25.35 6.76 -3.96
N TYR A 4 -24.49 7.37 -4.77
CA TYR A 4 -23.39 8.24 -4.28
C TYR A 4 -23.89 9.42 -3.45
N LEU A 5 -24.99 10.08 -3.87
CA LEU A 5 -25.58 11.18 -3.09
C LEU A 5 -26.34 10.68 -1.85
N SER A 6 -26.85 9.45 -1.89
CA SER A 6 -27.50 8.80 -0.74
C SER A 6 -26.48 8.48 0.35
N ASP A 7 -25.27 8.02 -0.01
CA ASP A 7 -24.24 7.63 0.95
C ASP A 7 -23.81 8.79 1.87
N PHE A 8 -23.74 10.02 1.34
CA PHE A 8 -23.47 11.20 2.16
C PHE A 8 -24.65 11.55 3.08
N LEU A 9 -25.89 11.37 2.63
CA LEU A 9 -27.08 11.65 3.42
C LEU A 9 -27.32 10.58 4.51
N ASP A 10 -27.03 9.32 4.23
CA ASP A 10 -27.15 8.20 5.16
C ASP A 10 -26.20 8.33 6.36
N PHE A 11 -25.03 8.94 6.17
CA PHE A 11 -24.11 9.27 7.25
C PHE A 11 -24.75 10.23 8.28
N PHE A 12 -25.51 11.23 7.83
CA PHE A 12 -26.15 12.23 8.71
C PHE A 12 -27.54 11.81 9.21
N GLY A 13 -28.31 11.06 8.41
CA GLY A 13 -29.70 10.70 8.70
C GLY A 13 -29.89 9.37 9.44
N GLY A 14 -28.90 8.49 9.44
CA GLY A 14 -28.98 7.16 10.07
C GLY A 14 -28.68 7.17 11.58
N ARG A 15 -27.53 6.58 11.96
CA ARG A 15 -27.07 6.42 13.35
C ARG A 15 -25.74 7.13 13.56
N LEU A 16 -25.79 8.46 13.71
CA LEU A 16 -24.61 9.32 13.79
C LEU A 16 -23.62 8.90 14.90
N SER A 17 -24.11 8.42 16.04
CA SER A 17 -23.26 7.94 17.15
C SER A 17 -22.47 6.68 16.80
N GLN A 18 -23.07 5.74 16.07
CA GLN A 18 -22.41 4.50 15.66
C GLN A 18 -21.39 4.76 14.55
N SER A 19 -21.74 5.61 13.57
CA SER A 19 -20.82 6.00 12.49
C SER A 19 -19.63 6.78 13.02
N LEU A 20 -19.85 7.73 13.94
CA LEU A 20 -18.77 8.49 14.57
C LEU A 20 -17.84 7.60 15.39
N ALA A 21 -18.39 6.67 16.18
CA ALA A 21 -17.59 5.70 16.93
C ALA A 21 -16.73 4.83 16.02
N ALA A 22 -17.29 4.36 14.90
CA ALA A 22 -16.56 3.58 13.90
C ALA A 22 -15.45 4.39 13.23
N THR A 23 -15.70 5.65 12.87
CA THR A 23 -14.68 6.54 12.27
C THR A 23 -13.49 6.73 13.20
N ILE A 24 -13.74 7.02 14.48
CA ILE A 24 -12.67 7.21 15.47
C ILE A 24 -11.88 5.91 15.68
N PHE A 25 -12.57 4.78 15.81
CA PHE A 25 -11.92 3.48 15.97
C PHE A 25 -11.04 3.12 14.76
N LEU A 26 -11.57 3.26 13.55
CA LEU A 26 -10.84 2.97 12.31
C LEU A 26 -9.67 3.94 12.07
N PHE A 27 -9.80 5.21 12.47
CA PHE A 27 -8.72 6.17 12.39
C PHE A 27 -7.51 5.72 13.24
N PHE A 28 -7.73 5.39 14.51
CA PHE A 28 -6.65 4.93 15.39
C PHE A 28 -6.10 3.55 14.97
N ALA A 29 -6.95 2.63 14.52
CA ALA A 29 -6.51 1.35 14.01
C ALA A 29 -5.56 1.52 12.81
N ASN A 30 -5.95 2.33 11.82
CA ASN A 30 -5.14 2.55 10.63
C ASN A 30 -3.85 3.32 10.91
N ILE A 31 -3.89 4.37 11.73
CA ILE A 31 -2.68 5.09 12.11
C ILE A 31 -1.69 4.16 12.82
N THR A 32 -2.16 3.31 13.73
CA THR A 32 -1.31 2.37 14.44
C THR A 32 -0.65 1.39 13.47
N SER A 33 -1.40 0.82 12.53
CA SER A 33 -0.86 -0.08 11.50
C SER A 33 0.15 0.63 10.60
N ILE A 34 -0.16 1.83 10.11
CA ILE A 34 0.74 2.60 9.23
C ILE A 34 2.04 2.97 9.95
N ILE A 35 1.97 3.43 11.21
CA ILE A 35 3.17 3.75 12.00
C ILE A 35 3.99 2.50 12.25
N THR A 36 3.36 1.37 12.59
CA THR A 36 4.07 0.11 12.85
C THR A 36 4.81 -0.37 11.61
N PHE A 37 4.14 -0.43 10.46
CA PHE A 37 4.78 -0.84 9.21
C PHE A 37 5.79 0.19 8.71
N GLY A 38 5.51 1.49 8.85
CA GLY A 38 6.42 2.57 8.50
C GLY A 38 7.71 2.54 9.31
N ALA A 39 7.63 2.29 10.62
CA ALA A 39 8.80 2.19 11.48
C ALA A 39 9.67 0.95 11.17
N VAL A 40 9.05 -0.18 10.80
CA VAL A 40 9.78 -1.37 10.34
C VAL A 40 10.45 -1.10 8.99
N MET A 41 9.72 -0.48 8.07
CA MET A 41 10.23 -0.12 6.75
C MET A 41 11.41 0.86 6.83
N GLU A 42 11.34 1.87 7.69
CA GLU A 42 12.41 2.85 7.88
C GLU A 42 13.73 2.20 8.34
N ARG A 43 13.65 1.17 9.20
CA ARG A 43 14.82 0.42 9.67
C ARG A 43 15.43 -0.44 8.56
N ILE A 44 14.60 -1.07 7.74
CA ILE A 44 15.05 -1.97 6.66
C ILE A 44 15.65 -1.16 5.50
N LEU A 45 15.07 -0.01 5.16
CA LEU A 45 15.51 0.84 4.06
C LEU A 45 16.62 1.84 4.45
N HIS A 46 17.26 1.68 5.62
CA HIS A 46 18.31 2.57 6.12
C HIS A 46 17.95 4.08 6.03
N HIS A 47 16.75 4.45 6.48
CA HIS A 47 16.22 5.83 6.43
C HIS A 47 16.13 6.45 5.01
N GLN A 48 16.12 5.66 3.94
CA GLN A 48 15.82 6.15 2.58
C GLN A 48 14.34 6.51 2.39
N MET A 49 13.45 5.94 3.23
CA MET A 49 12.02 6.26 3.31
C MET A 49 11.65 6.40 4.79
N ALA A 50 10.97 7.48 5.14
CA ALA A 50 10.54 7.77 6.50
C ALA A 50 9.10 7.34 6.75
N ALA A 51 8.77 6.98 8.00
CA ALA A 51 7.40 6.66 8.39
C ALA A 51 6.40 7.80 8.07
N MET A 52 6.86 9.05 8.05
CA MET A 52 6.01 10.21 7.71
C MET A 52 5.54 10.21 6.24
N GLU A 53 6.39 9.75 5.32
CA GLU A 53 6.03 9.69 3.90
C GLU A 53 4.96 8.62 3.65
N ALA A 54 5.02 7.51 4.39
CA ALA A 54 4.00 6.46 4.38
C ALA A 54 2.66 6.96 4.92
N ILE A 55 2.66 7.77 5.98
CA ILE A 55 1.44 8.38 6.54
C ILE A 55 0.81 9.34 5.52
N LEU A 56 1.61 10.22 4.92
CA LEU A 56 1.11 11.19 3.95
C LEU A 56 0.56 10.49 2.69
N SER A 57 1.31 9.53 2.15
CA SER A 57 0.90 8.74 0.98
C SER A 57 -0.35 7.91 1.25
N GLY A 58 -0.43 7.24 2.41
CA GLY A 58 -1.61 6.48 2.84
C GLY A 58 -2.84 7.37 3.03
N GLY A 59 -2.67 8.57 3.60
CA GLY A 59 -3.76 9.53 3.76
C GLY A 59 -4.31 10.05 2.43
N ILE A 60 -3.42 10.46 1.51
CA ILE A 60 -3.83 10.97 0.19
C ILE A 60 -4.50 9.88 -0.64
N SER A 61 -3.89 8.69 -0.73
CA SER A 61 -4.46 7.55 -1.47
C SER A 61 -5.77 7.07 -0.86
N GLY A 62 -5.89 7.06 0.48
CA GLY A 62 -7.12 6.74 1.20
C GLY A 62 -8.26 7.71 0.89
N MET A 63 -8.00 9.03 0.87
CA MET A 63 -9.00 10.03 0.49
C MET A 63 -9.48 9.88 -0.95
N ILE A 64 -8.55 9.67 -1.89
CA ILE A 64 -8.88 9.46 -3.30
C ILE A 64 -9.72 8.18 -3.46
N PHE A 65 -9.32 7.10 -2.81
CA PHE A 65 -10.07 5.84 -2.85
C PHE A 65 -11.45 5.96 -2.22
N ALA A 66 -11.59 6.65 -1.09
CA ALA A 66 -12.89 6.85 -0.45
C ALA A 66 -13.89 7.61 -1.34
N LEU A 67 -13.41 8.54 -2.17
CA LEU A 67 -14.27 9.33 -3.07
C LEU A 67 -14.63 8.59 -4.38
N PHE A 68 -13.74 7.77 -4.91
CA PHE A 68 -13.90 7.17 -6.25
C PHE A 68 -14.08 5.64 -6.26
N SER A 69 -14.02 4.96 -5.11
CA SER A 69 -14.19 3.51 -5.05
C SER A 69 -15.65 3.06 -5.17
N GLY A 70 -15.87 1.88 -5.76
CA GLY A 70 -17.19 1.24 -5.81
C GLY A 70 -17.63 0.60 -4.49
N GLN A 71 -16.70 0.42 -3.54
CA GLN A 71 -16.96 -0.11 -2.20
C GLN A 71 -16.09 0.65 -1.17
N PRO A 72 -16.58 1.77 -0.63
CA PRO A 72 -15.82 2.63 0.29
C PRO A 72 -15.59 2.02 1.68
N LEU A 73 -16.16 0.83 1.95
CA LEU A 73 -15.91 0.08 3.19
C LEU A 73 -14.52 -0.58 3.21
N ASN A 74 -13.84 -0.68 2.05
CA ASN A 74 -12.49 -1.24 2.01
C ASN A 74 -11.46 -0.22 2.50
N ILE A 75 -10.60 -0.66 3.42
CA ILE A 75 -9.60 0.20 4.07
C ILE A 75 -8.24 -0.06 3.45
N LEU A 76 -7.63 0.99 2.92
CA LEU A 76 -6.27 0.94 2.41
C LEU A 76 -5.28 1.10 3.57
N SER A 77 -4.47 0.07 3.81
CA SER A 77 -3.34 0.11 4.73
C SER A 77 -2.17 -0.66 4.13
N ALA A 78 -0.95 -0.30 4.54
CA ALA A 78 0.23 -1.10 4.24
C ALA A 78 0.04 -2.53 4.80
N THR A 79 0.50 -3.53 4.04
CA THR A 79 0.39 -4.95 4.40
C THR A 79 1.79 -5.58 4.45
N GLY A 80 1.91 -6.65 5.24
CA GLY A 80 3.18 -7.39 5.40
C GLY A 80 3.82 -7.83 4.08
N PRO A 81 3.09 -8.38 3.09
CA PRO A 81 3.66 -8.77 1.80
C PRO A 81 4.28 -7.61 1.03
N THR A 82 3.65 -6.43 1.06
CA THR A 82 4.22 -5.23 0.40
C THR A 82 5.52 -4.79 1.07
N LEU A 83 5.62 -4.91 2.41
CA LEU A 83 6.85 -4.62 3.14
C LEU A 83 7.97 -5.60 2.78
N VAL A 84 7.67 -6.90 2.68
CA VAL A 84 8.64 -7.92 2.26
C VAL A 84 9.10 -7.66 0.81
N PHE A 85 8.18 -7.30 -0.08
CA PHE A 85 8.51 -6.92 -1.44
C PHE A 85 9.45 -5.71 -1.50
N GLU A 86 9.18 -4.66 -0.72
CA GLU A 86 10.06 -3.49 -0.66
C GLU A 86 11.45 -3.83 -0.10
N ASN A 87 11.54 -4.73 0.88
CA ASN A 87 12.83 -5.20 1.38
C ASN A 87 13.65 -5.89 0.28
N ILE A 88 13.06 -6.86 -0.41
CA ILE A 88 13.73 -7.58 -1.52
C ILE A 88 14.16 -6.59 -2.62
N LEU A 89 13.33 -5.60 -2.92
CA LEU A 89 13.64 -4.57 -3.91
C LEU A 89 14.81 -3.67 -3.49
N PHE A 90 14.88 -3.34 -2.19
CA PHE A 90 15.98 -2.59 -1.62
C PHE A 90 17.29 -3.38 -1.64
N GLU A 91 17.27 -4.64 -1.19
CA GLU A 91 18.41 -5.57 -1.24
C GLU A 91 18.93 -5.76 -2.68
N PHE A 92 18.03 -5.81 -3.66
CA PHE A 92 18.37 -5.90 -5.09
C PHE A 92 19.13 -4.66 -5.60
N CYS A 93 18.78 -3.46 -5.13
CA CYS A 93 19.41 -2.20 -5.61
C CYS A 93 20.73 -1.86 -4.87
N MET A 94 20.83 -2.16 -3.58
CA MET A 94 21.92 -1.67 -2.71
C MET A 94 23.18 -2.55 -2.69
N TYR A 95 23.23 -3.62 -3.47
CA TYR A 95 24.33 -4.58 -3.52
C TYR A 95 25.70 -3.97 -3.94
N ASP A 96 25.77 -2.73 -4.45
CA ASP A 96 27.03 -2.06 -4.80
C ASP A 96 27.72 -1.32 -3.61
N ARG A 97 27.04 -1.09 -2.48
CA ARG A 97 27.55 -0.24 -1.37
C ARG A 97 27.85 -0.98 -0.06
N VAL A 98 27.50 -2.26 0.07
CA VAL A 98 27.69 -3.03 1.31
C VAL A 98 28.72 -4.14 1.11
N CYS A 99 29.99 -3.75 0.97
CA CYS A 99 31.06 -4.52 1.59
C CYS A 99 31.09 -4.15 3.09
N SER A 100 30.11 -4.63 3.85
CA SER A 100 30.18 -4.76 5.31
C SER A 100 29.10 -5.72 5.77
N PHE A 101 29.50 -6.99 5.92
CA PHE A 101 29.24 -7.81 7.11
C PHE A 101 27.78 -7.91 7.59
N GLU A 102 27.03 -8.94 7.18
CA GLU A 102 26.68 -10.08 8.06
C GLU A 102 25.85 -11.15 7.29
N GLU A 103 26.26 -12.39 7.51
CA GLU A 103 25.75 -13.73 7.17
C GLU A 103 24.41 -13.93 6.42
N GLY A 104 24.54 -14.22 5.12
CA GLY A 104 24.16 -15.54 4.57
C GLY A 104 22.69 -15.92 4.54
N ILE A 105 22.00 -15.60 3.44
CA ILE A 105 21.17 -16.53 2.66
C ILE A 105 21.37 -16.20 1.16
N LEU A 106 21.75 -17.22 0.41
CA LEU A 106 22.03 -17.23 -1.02
C LEU A 106 20.76 -16.90 -1.83
N HIS A 107 20.68 -15.71 -2.44
CA HIS A 107 19.92 -15.56 -3.68
C HIS A 107 20.60 -14.55 -4.62
N SER A 108 21.51 -15.06 -5.45
CA SER A 108 22.13 -14.32 -6.55
C SER A 108 21.10 -14.08 -7.65
N VAL A 109 20.70 -12.84 -7.94
CA VAL A 109 20.22 -12.46 -9.28
C VAL A 109 20.46 -10.95 -9.53
N LEU A 110 21.21 -10.64 -10.59
CA LEU A 110 21.36 -9.36 -11.32
C LEU A 110 21.81 -8.10 -10.54
N GLY A 111 23.12 -7.87 -10.51
CA GLY A 111 23.71 -6.58 -10.13
C GLY A 111 23.47 -5.48 -11.17
N ASN A 112 23.10 -4.30 -10.67
CA ASN A 112 23.19 -3.02 -11.36
C ASN A 112 23.20 -1.93 -10.28
N GLY A 113 24.22 -1.07 -10.24
CA GLY A 113 24.35 0.03 -9.26
C GLY A 113 23.32 1.14 -9.46
N TRP A 114 22.04 0.80 -9.31
CA TRP A 114 20.91 1.67 -9.56
C TRP A 114 20.42 2.33 -8.28
N GLU A 115 20.09 3.61 -8.37
CA GLU A 115 19.49 4.35 -7.25
C GLU A 115 18.10 3.77 -6.93
N PHE A 116 17.84 3.50 -5.65
CA PHE A 116 16.63 2.83 -5.18
C PHE A 116 15.34 3.61 -5.52
N LEU A 117 15.34 4.94 -5.39
CA LEU A 117 14.17 5.79 -5.64
C LEU A 117 13.66 5.74 -7.10
N PRO A 118 14.49 5.98 -8.14
CA PRO A 118 14.03 5.89 -9.52
C PRO A 118 13.63 4.46 -9.92
N PHE A 119 14.31 3.44 -9.38
CA PHE A 119 13.91 2.05 -9.61
C PHE A 119 12.54 1.73 -9.03
N ARG A 120 12.27 2.17 -7.79
CA ARG A 120 10.95 2.06 -7.15
C ARG A 120 9.86 2.74 -7.98
N CYS A 121 10.13 3.94 -8.52
CA CYS A 121 9.20 4.64 -9.39
C CYS A 121 8.90 3.86 -10.68
N TRP A 122 9.93 3.33 -11.33
CA TRP A 122 9.80 2.53 -12.55
C TRP A 122 8.95 1.28 -12.33
N VAL A 123 9.20 0.55 -11.24
CA VAL A 123 8.38 -0.61 -10.84
C VAL A 123 6.92 -0.20 -10.62
N GLY A 124 6.68 0.93 -9.96
CA GLY A 124 5.32 1.48 -9.78
C GLY A 124 4.59 1.78 -11.09
N ILE A 125 5.30 2.33 -12.08
CA ILE A 125 4.73 2.59 -13.42
C ILE A 125 4.29 1.30 -14.09
N TRP A 126 5.12 0.26 -14.07
CA TRP A 126 4.76 -1.05 -14.64
C TRP A 126 3.58 -1.70 -13.92
N ILE A 127 3.53 -1.62 -12.59
CA ILE A 127 2.38 -2.10 -11.81
C ILE A 127 1.10 -1.39 -12.28
N ALA A 128 1.12 -0.06 -12.45
CA ALA A 128 -0.03 0.68 -12.93
C ALA A 128 -0.46 0.25 -14.35
N VAL A 129 0.50 0.05 -15.26
CA VAL A 129 0.21 -0.44 -16.62
C VAL A 129 -0.45 -1.82 -16.58
N PHE A 130 0.09 -2.75 -15.79
CA PHE A 130 -0.50 -4.09 -15.64
C PHE A 130 -1.90 -4.02 -15.02
N LEU A 131 -2.13 -3.18 -14.00
CA LEU A 131 -3.45 -3.01 -13.40
C LEU A 131 -4.49 -2.52 -14.42
N VAL A 132 -4.12 -1.58 -15.31
CA VAL A 132 -5.01 -1.09 -16.37
C VAL A 132 -5.32 -2.18 -17.38
N VAL A 133 -4.31 -2.94 -17.82
CA VAL A 133 -4.51 -4.06 -18.76
C VAL A 133 -5.42 -5.13 -18.13
N LEU A 134 -5.16 -5.52 -16.89
CA LEU A 134 -5.96 -6.53 -16.18
C LEU A 134 -7.42 -6.11 -16.03
N THR A 135 -7.65 -4.84 -15.68
CA THR A 135 -8.99 -4.26 -15.58
C THR A 135 -9.68 -4.25 -16.94
N ALA A 136 -8.97 -3.91 -18.02
CA ALA A 136 -9.52 -3.90 -19.37
C ALA A 136 -9.85 -5.31 -19.90
N THR A 137 -9.12 -6.33 -19.44
CA THR A 137 -9.36 -7.74 -19.80
C THR A 137 -10.39 -8.47 -18.94
N ASP A 138 -11.09 -7.77 -18.03
CA ASP A 138 -12.08 -8.34 -17.11
C ASP A 138 -11.57 -9.57 -16.32
N MET A 139 -10.30 -9.52 -15.87
CA MET A 139 -9.72 -10.61 -15.06
C MET A 139 -10.41 -10.78 -13.69
N SER A 140 -11.28 -9.83 -13.30
CA SER A 140 -12.17 -9.95 -12.14
C SER A 140 -13.07 -11.20 -12.17
N ALA A 141 -13.37 -11.75 -13.36
CA ALA A 141 -14.09 -13.02 -13.49
C ALA A 141 -13.39 -14.20 -12.82
N LEU A 142 -12.04 -14.15 -12.70
CA LEU A 142 -11.25 -15.19 -12.05
C LEU A 142 -11.52 -15.28 -10.54
N VAL A 143 -11.95 -14.18 -9.91
CA VAL A 143 -12.35 -14.16 -8.50
C VAL A 143 -13.59 -15.04 -8.27
N GLY A 144 -14.45 -15.19 -9.28
CA GLY A 144 -15.62 -16.07 -9.22
C GLY A 144 -15.29 -17.58 -9.23
N LEU A 145 -14.05 -17.96 -9.59
CA LEU A 145 -13.60 -19.36 -9.56
C LEU A 145 -13.13 -19.80 -8.17
N ILE A 146 -12.94 -18.86 -7.24
CA ILE A 146 -12.60 -19.16 -5.86
C ILE A 146 -13.89 -19.55 -5.14
N SER A 147 -14.26 -20.83 -5.23
CA SER A 147 -15.30 -21.40 -4.36
C SER A 147 -14.71 -21.64 -2.97
N ARG A 148 -15.51 -21.27 -1.94
CA ARG A 148 -15.25 -21.37 -0.49
C ARG A 148 -14.08 -22.24 -0.03
#